data_AF-A0A927ZF61-F1
#
_entry.id   AF-A0A927ZF61-F1
#
_cell.length_a   1.000
_cell.length_b   1.000
_cell.length_c   1.000
_cell.angle_alpha   90.00
_cell.angle_beta   90.00
_cell.angle_gamma   90.00
#
_symmetry.space_group_name_H-M   'P 1'
#
loop_
_entity.id
_entity.type
_entity.pdbx_description
1 polymer ?
#
loop_
_entity_poly.entity_id
_entity_poly.type
_entity_poly.pdbx_seq_one_letter_code
_entity_poly.pdbx_strand_id
1 'polypeptide(L)'
;MEMVGQFLDKIDGYVWGVPLIVLILAGGILLTIRVGVLQVRRLPLALKWMVKNEEGGKGEISSFGALCTALSATIGTGNIVG
;
A
#
# COMPACT_ATOMS: atom_id res chain seq x y z
N MET A 1 -13.74 -20.45 -29.95
CA MET A 1 -13.29 -20.15 -28.57
C MET A 1 -12.16 -19.11 -28.54
N GLU A 2 -11.39 -18.92 -29.62
CA GLU A 2 -10.28 -17.95 -29.66
C GLU A 2 -10.71 -16.47 -29.62
N MET A 3 -11.82 -16.09 -30.27
CA MET A 3 -12.29 -14.69 -30.24
C MET A 3 -12.73 -14.21 -28.86
N VAL A 4 -13.25 -15.12 -28.02
CA VAL A 4 -13.64 -14.78 -26.64
C VAL A 4 -12.39 -14.55 -25.79
N GLY A 5 -11.36 -15.41 -25.93
CA GLY A 5 -10.07 -15.21 -25.26
C GLY A 5 -9.41 -13.88 -25.64
N GLN A 6 -9.34 -13.59 -26.95
CA GLN A 6 -8.76 -12.33 -27.44
C GLN A 6 -9.53 -11.07 -26.99
N PHE A 7 -10.85 -11.19 -26.80
CA PHE A 7 -11.66 -10.09 -26.29
C PHE A 7 -11.43 -9.87 -24.79
N LEU A 8 -11.32 -10.96 -24.02
CA LEU A 8 -10.98 -10.90 -22.60
C LEU A 8 -9.58 -10.35 -22.36
N ASP A 9 -8.58 -10.77 -23.13
CA ASP A 9 -7.20 -10.27 -23.01
C ASP A 9 -7.09 -8.76 -23.30
N LYS A 10 -7.88 -8.25 -24.26
CA LYS A 10 -7.93 -6.81 -24.55
C LYS A 10 -8.53 -6.01 -23.40
N ILE A 11 -9.58 -6.54 -22.76
CA ILE A 11 -10.21 -5.91 -21.60
C ILE A 11 -9.27 -5.97 -20.41
N ASP A 12 -8.62 -7.12 -20.19
CA ASP A 12 -7.67 -7.32 -19.11
C ASP A 12 -6.51 -6.32 -19.19
N GLY A 13 -5.87 -6.19 -20.36
CA GLY A 13 -4.79 -5.23 -20.56
C GLY A 13 -5.21 -3.77 -20.41
N TYR A 14 -6.47 -3.44 -20.70
CA TYR A 14 -6.98 -2.08 -20.53
C TYR A 14 -7.37 -1.77 -19.08
N VAL A 15 -7.96 -2.72 -18.37
CA VAL A 15 -8.41 -2.53 -16.98
C VAL A 15 -7.25 -2.62 -16.01
N TRP A 16 -6.37 -3.62 -16.14
CA TRP A 16 -5.25 -3.84 -15.21
C TRP A 16 -3.97 -3.09 -15.59
N GLY A 17 -3.94 -2.45 -16.76
CA GLY A 17 -2.81 -1.68 -17.24
C GLY A 17 -2.76 -0.24 -16.73
N VAL A 18 -2.41 0.67 -17.63
CA VAL A 18 -2.17 2.10 -17.35
C VAL A 18 -3.35 2.80 -16.65
N PRO A 19 -4.63 2.58 -17.01
CA PRO A 19 -5.76 3.28 -16.39
C PRO A 19 -5.87 3.06 -14.88
N LEU A 20 -5.71 1.83 -14.40
CA LEU A 20 -5.75 1.52 -12.96
C LEU A 20 -4.59 2.16 -12.21
N ILE A 21 -3.38 2.08 -12.79
CA ILE A 21 -2.17 2.68 -12.20
C ILE A 21 -2.34 4.19 -12.04
N VAL A 22 -2.83 4.87 -13.09
CA VAL A 22 -3.10 6.31 -13.04
C VAL A 22 -4.15 6.66 -12.00
N LEU A 23 -5.22 5.87 -11.88
CA LEU A 23 -6.28 6.10 -10.89
C LEU A 23 -5.76 5.97 -9.46
N ILE A 24 -4.96 4.94 -9.18
CA ILE A 24 -4.35 4.73 -7.86
C ILE A 24 -3.35 5.85 -7.54
N LEU A 25 -2.49 6.22 -8.50
CA LEU A 25 -1.53 7.31 -8.31
C LEU A 25 -2.21 8.66 -8.09
N ALA A 26 -3.21 9.00 -8.91
CA ALA A 26 -3.96 10.24 -8.77
C ALA A 26 -4.68 10.31 -7.42
N GLY A 27 -5.30 9.20 -6.99
CA GLY A 27 -5.90 9.07 -5.66
C GLY A 27 -4.87 9.28 -4.54
N GLY A 28 -3.70 8.64 -4.65
CA GLY A 28 -2.60 8.81 -3.71
C GLY A 28 -2.11 10.25 -3.61
N ILE A 29 -1.84 10.91 -4.75
CA ILE A 29 -1.38 12.30 -4.81
C ILE A 29 -2.43 13.26 -4.24
N LEU A 30 -3.71 13.08 -4.62
CA LEU A 30 -4.81 13.89 -4.11
C LEU A 30 -4.89 13.81 -2.59
N LEU A 31 -4.81 12.60 -2.03
CA LEU A 31 -4.82 12.39 -0.59
C LEU A 31 -3.57 13.03 0.05
N THR A 32 -2.37 12.82 -0.50
CA THR A 32 -1.12 13.39 0.00
C THR A 32 -1.15 14.92 0.07
N ILE A 33 -1.70 15.59 -0.95
CA ILE A 33 -1.85 17.05 -0.97
C ILE A 33 -2.92 17.49 0.04
N ARG A 34 -4.08 16.83 0.08
CA ARG A 34 -5.18 17.14 1.02
C ARG A 34 -4.74 17.06 2.49
N VAL A 35 -3.90 16.07 2.83
CA VAL A 35 -3.39 15.90 4.21
C VAL A 35 -2.10 16.68 4.49
N GLY A 36 -1.60 17.46 3.52
CA GLY A 36 -0.42 18.31 3.70
C GLY A 36 0.89 17.53 3.86
N VAL A 37 1.08 16.49 3.06
CA VAL A 37 2.27 15.61 3.07
C VAL A 37 2.49 14.97 4.44
N LEU A 38 1.39 14.51 5.04
CA LEU A 38 1.35 13.88 6.36
C LEU A 38 2.27 12.66 6.45
N GLN A 39 2.39 11.89 5.36
CA GLN A 39 3.25 10.71 5.27
C GLN A 39 4.69 11.07 5.67
N VAL A 40 5.29 12.10 5.07
CA VAL A 40 6.68 12.49 5.37
C VAL A 40 6.82 13.13 6.74
N ARG A 41 5.86 13.97 7.15
CA ARG A 41 5.92 14.70 8.43
C ARG A 41 5.72 13.80 9.65
N ARG A 42 4.85 12.78 9.54
CA ARG A 42 4.48 11.91 10.66
C ARG A 42 5.23 10.60 10.70
N LEU A 43 5.86 10.14 9.61
CA LEU A 43 6.67 8.93 9.59
C LEU A 43 7.75 8.87 10.70
N PRO A 44 8.59 9.90 10.93
CA PRO A 44 9.61 9.82 11.98
C PRO A 44 9.02 9.80 13.40
N LEU A 45 7.90 10.49 13.61
CA LEU A 45 7.16 10.47 14.87
C LEU A 45 6.51 9.10 15.12
N ALA A 46 5.89 8.53 14.10
CA ALA A 46 5.29 7.20 14.15
C ALA A 46 6.35 6.13 14.43
N LEU A 47 7.51 6.16 13.76
CA LEU A 47 8.62 5.25 14.05
C LEU A 47 9.12 5.36 15.49
N LYS A 48 9.25 6.60 16.00
CA LYS A 48 9.65 6.84 17.40
C LYS A 48 8.64 6.28 18.40
N TRP A 49 7.34 6.35 18.09
CA TRP A 49 6.27 5.81 18.93
C TRP A 49 6.03 4.31 18.73
N MET A 50 6.37 3.74 17.58
CA MET A 50 6.35 2.29 17.40
C MET A 50 7.46 1.60 18.20
N VAL A 51 8.61 2.27 18.38
CA VAL A 51 9.74 1.76 19.17
C VAL A 51 9.59 2.04 20.67
N LYS A 52 8.92 3.14 21.06
CA LYS A 52 8.57 3.39 22.46
C LYS A 52 7.30 2.60 22.82
N ASN A 53 7.38 1.74 23.83
CA ASN A 53 6.20 1.02 24.33
C ASN A 53 5.04 1.97 24.66
N GLU A 54 3.83 1.60 24.24
CA GLU A 54 2.60 2.25 24.71
C GLU A 54 2.46 2.01 26.21
N GLU A 55 2.58 3.06 27.01
CA GLU A 55 2.13 3.05 28.40
C GLU A 55 0.59 3.03 28.40
N GLY A 56 0.00 1.84 28.23
CA GLY A 56 -1.44 1.59 28.53
C GLY A 56 -2.38 1.20 27.39
N GLY A 57 -1.89 0.92 26.18
CA GLY A 57 -2.72 0.45 25.06
C GLY A 57 -3.00 -1.06 25.13
N LYS A 58 -4.28 -1.47 25.25
CA LYS A 58 -4.72 -2.87 25.13
C LYS A 58 -4.64 -3.33 23.66
N GLY A 59 -3.44 -3.68 23.19
CA GLY A 59 -3.24 -4.39 21.92
C GLY A 59 -2.86 -5.84 22.18
N GLU A 60 -3.48 -6.79 21.48
CA GLU A 60 -3.10 -8.22 21.57
C GLU A 60 -1.68 -8.49 21.05
N ILE A 61 -1.14 -7.59 20.22
CA ILE A 61 0.22 -7.63 19.68
C ILE A 61 0.90 -6.26 19.82
N SER A 62 2.23 -6.25 19.95
CA SER A 62 3.02 -5.01 19.95
C SER A 62 2.82 -4.23 18.64
N SER A 63 2.78 -2.89 18.70
CA SER A 63 2.77 -2.00 17.53
C SER A 63 3.90 -2.32 16.53
N PHE A 64 5.06 -2.79 17.02
CA PHE A 64 6.14 -3.28 16.16
C PHE A 64 5.80 -4.62 15.48
N GLY A 65 5.16 -5.54 16.19
CA GLY A 65 4.71 -6.83 15.64
C GLY A 65 3.65 -6.65 14.54
N ALA A 66 2.68 -5.75 14.76
CA ALA A 66 1.65 -5.39 13.77
C ALA A 66 2.30 -4.84 12.49
N LEU A 67 3.28 -3.94 12.63
CA LEU A 67 4.04 -3.39 11.52
C LEU A 67 4.76 -4.49 10.72
N CYS A 68 5.46 -5.40 11.41
CA CYS A 68 6.17 -6.50 10.74
C CYS A 68 5.21 -7.43 9.98
N THR A 69 4.04 -7.76 10.53
CA THR A 69 3.03 -8.57 9.84
C THR A 69 2.50 -7.86 8.59
N ALA A 70 2.17 -6.57 8.69
CA ALA A 70 1.71 -5.80 7.55
C ALA A 70 2.79 -5.67 6.47
N LEU A 71 4.04 -5.38 6.86
CA LEU A 71 5.18 -5.32 5.92
C LEU A 71 5.40 -6.65 5.22
N SER A 72 5.39 -7.76 5.97
CA SER A 72 5.51 -9.11 5.41
C SER A 72 4.43 -9.40 4.38
N ALA A 73 3.18 -8.98 4.64
CA ALA A 73 2.08 -9.13 3.68
C ALA A 73 2.27 -8.32 2.39
N THR A 74 3.01 -7.22 2.45
CA THR A 74 3.30 -6.36 1.28
C THR A 74 4.61 -6.69 0.56
N ILE A 75 5.57 -7.32 1.24
CA ILE A 75 6.86 -7.72 0.68
C ILE A 75 6.69 -9.12 0.07
N GLY A 76 6.37 -9.15 -1.22
CA GLY A 76 6.19 -10.38 -1.99
C GLY A 76 7.18 -10.53 -3.15
N THR A 77 6.95 -11.53 -3.99
CA THR A 77 7.71 -11.79 -5.23
C THR A 77 7.83 -10.55 -6.13
N GLY A 78 6.81 -9.68 -6.11
CA GLY A 78 6.82 -8.41 -6.85
C GLY A 78 7.94 -7.43 -6.48
N ASN A 79 8.47 -7.47 -5.25
CA ASN A 79 9.61 -6.63 -4.83
C ASN A 79 10.99 -7.30 -5.05
N ILE A 80 11.02 -8.59 -5.37
CA ILE A 80 12.26 -9.37 -5.57
C ILE A 80 12.61 -9.47 -7.06
N VAL A 81 11.59 -9.61 -7.91
CA VAL A 81 11.74 -9.82 -9.36
C VAL A 81 11.49 -8.53 -10.16
N GLY A 82 10.74 -7.59 -9.58
CA GLY A 82 10.41 -6.29 -10.18
C GLY A 82 11.54 -5.27 -10.12
#